data_AF-A0A2E5M7U3-F1
#
_entry.id   AF-A0A2E5M7U3-F1
#
_cell.length_a   1.000
_cell.length_b   1.000
_cell.length_c   1.000
_cell.angle_alpha   90.00
_cell.angle_beta   90.00
_cell.angle_gamma   90.00
#
_symmetry.space_group_name_H-M   'P 1'
#
loop_
_entity.id
_entity.type
_entity.pdbx_description
1 polymer ?
#
loop_
_entity_poly.entity_id
_entity_poly.type
_entity_poly.pdbx_seq_one_letter_code
_entity_poly.pdbx_strand_id
1 'polypeptide(L)'
;MDKVIFGSADWIERARAELEDLVATHGKPGERFSLCEIFTDTPTSVDPSGTLAWHFYIDGRSVAVDVGEIDDADVKISTDYQGVLPQARLVYTPEYLAERAEQPPGAQFDHAEGDFSLTPDYITELHNRLAVITA
;
A
#
# COMPACT_ATOMS: atom_id res chain seq x y z
N MET A 1 17.68 7.06 8.93
CA MET A 1 16.49 6.22 9.06
C MET A 1 16.91 4.84 8.60
N ASP A 2 16.74 3.83 9.44
CA ASP A 2 17.11 2.47 9.06
C ASP A 2 16.09 1.91 8.07
N LYS A 3 16.59 1.15 7.09
CA LYS A 3 15.75 0.48 6.11
C LYS A 3 15.11 -0.75 6.76
N VAL A 4 13.83 -1.00 6.49
CA VAL A 4 13.06 -2.15 6.99
C VAL A 4 12.63 -3.04 5.83
N ILE A 5 12.64 -4.36 6.04
CA ILE A 5 12.31 -5.34 5.00
C ILE A 5 10.85 -5.12 4.56
N PHE A 6 10.63 -4.98 3.26
CA PHE A 6 9.30 -4.79 2.68
C PHE A 6 8.32 -5.85 3.21
N GLY A 7 7.17 -5.40 3.74
CA GLY A 7 6.14 -6.30 4.20
C GLY A 7 6.43 -7.11 5.47
N SER A 8 7.61 -6.94 6.09
CA SER A 8 7.88 -7.49 7.41
C SER A 8 6.97 -6.87 8.48
N ALA A 9 6.86 -7.51 9.65
CA ALA A 9 6.09 -6.97 10.77
C ALA A 9 6.51 -5.52 11.14
N ASP A 10 7.81 -5.22 11.09
CA ASP A 10 8.30 -3.86 11.32
C ASP A 10 7.85 -2.88 10.23
N TRP A 11 7.78 -3.31 8.97
CA TRP A 11 7.28 -2.49 7.87
C TRP A 11 5.77 -2.24 8.02
N ILE A 12 4.97 -3.25 8.36
CA ILE A 12 3.52 -3.13 8.56
C ILE A 12 3.19 -2.17 9.71
N GLU A 13 3.94 -2.25 10.82
CA GLU A 13 3.76 -1.31 11.94
C GLU A 13 4.13 0.13 11.54
N ARG A 14 5.04 0.31 10.58
CA ARG A 14 5.43 1.65 10.10
C ARG A 14 4.35 2.17 9.15
N ALA A 15 3.80 1.31 8.28
CA ALA A 15 2.65 1.62 7.46
C ALA A 15 1.44 2.03 8.31
N ARG A 16 1.17 1.33 9.42
CA ARG A 16 0.13 1.71 10.39
C ARG A 16 0.37 3.12 10.94
N ALA A 17 1.55 3.39 11.47
CA ALA A 17 1.86 4.69 12.07
C ALA A 17 1.74 5.85 11.07
N GLU A 18 2.23 5.68 9.84
CA GLU A 18 2.14 6.69 8.79
C GLU A 18 0.68 6.89 8.32
N LEU A 19 -0.09 5.82 8.17
CA LEU A 19 -1.52 5.89 7.85
C LEU A 19 -2.30 6.60 8.96
N GLU A 20 -2.04 6.30 10.22
CA GLU A 20 -2.70 6.95 11.37
C GLU A 20 -2.44 8.47 11.37
N ASP A 21 -1.20 8.89 11.14
CA ASP A 21 -0.83 10.32 11.01
C ASP A 21 -1.54 11.00 9.83
N LEU A 22 -1.51 10.37 8.66
CA LEU A 22 -2.11 10.90 7.43
C LEU A 22 -3.62 11.00 7.55
N VAL A 23 -4.28 9.98 8.08
CA VAL A 23 -5.74 9.96 8.22
C VAL A 23 -6.21 10.93 9.31
N ALA A 24 -5.45 11.11 10.40
CA ALA A 24 -5.74 12.14 11.40
C ALA A 24 -5.69 13.56 10.78
N THR A 25 -4.73 13.79 9.90
CA THR A 25 -4.47 15.10 9.27
C THR A 25 -5.42 15.39 8.10
N HIS A 26 -5.59 14.42 7.19
CA HIS A 26 -6.24 14.61 5.89
C HIS A 26 -7.60 13.93 5.77
N GLY A 27 -7.90 12.97 6.64
CA GLY A 27 -9.15 12.23 6.62
C GLY A 27 -10.38 13.14 6.82
N LYS A 28 -11.46 12.86 6.08
CA LYS A 28 -12.69 13.64 6.14
C LYS A 28 -13.86 12.79 6.64
N PRO A 29 -14.67 13.27 7.59
CA PRO A 29 -15.83 12.52 8.08
C PRO A 29 -16.73 12.04 6.93
N GLY A 30 -17.06 10.74 6.93
CA GLY A 30 -17.90 10.10 5.92
C GLY A 30 -17.14 9.54 4.70
N GLU A 31 -15.85 9.85 4.52
CA GLU A 31 -15.01 9.17 3.53
C GLU A 31 -14.62 7.78 4.03
N ARG A 32 -14.71 6.78 3.16
CA ARG A 32 -14.34 5.39 3.44
C ARG A 32 -13.54 4.84 2.28
N PHE A 33 -12.53 4.05 2.59
CA PHE A 33 -11.69 3.41 1.59
C PHE A 33 -10.97 2.21 2.20
N SER A 34 -10.86 1.12 1.45
CA SER A 34 -10.09 -0.06 1.80
C SER A 34 -9.18 -0.50 0.68
N LEU A 35 -8.00 -1.00 1.06
CA LEU A 35 -7.03 -1.57 0.14
C LEU A 35 -6.49 -2.86 0.72
N CYS A 36 -6.40 -3.89 -0.12
CA CYS A 36 -5.74 -5.15 0.19
C CYS A 36 -4.64 -5.43 -0.85
N GLU A 37 -3.43 -5.68 -0.36
CA GLU A 37 -2.26 -5.99 -1.17
C GLU A 37 -1.76 -7.39 -0.84
N ILE A 38 -1.55 -8.18 -1.89
CA ILE A 38 -1.11 -9.58 -1.82
C ILE A 38 0.17 -9.73 -2.64
N PHE A 39 1.21 -10.23 -1.99
CA PHE A 39 2.52 -10.46 -2.59
C PHE A 39 2.84 -11.95 -2.59
N THR A 40 2.83 -12.52 -3.80
CA THR A 40 3.21 -13.93 -4.03
C THR A 40 4.72 -14.08 -4.09
N ASP A 41 5.21 -15.33 -3.98
CA ASP A 41 6.65 -15.65 -3.96
C ASP A 41 7.46 -14.84 -2.93
N THR A 42 6.80 -14.55 -1.79
CA THR A 42 7.41 -13.80 -0.69
C THR A 42 8.49 -14.65 0.00
N PRO A 43 9.68 -14.10 0.33
CA PRO A 43 10.69 -14.83 1.08
C PRO A 43 10.16 -15.35 2.41
N THR A 44 10.51 -16.59 2.79
CA THR A 44 10.04 -17.22 4.04
C THR A 44 10.49 -16.49 5.32
N SER A 45 11.49 -15.61 5.21
CA SER A 45 11.91 -14.71 6.28
C SER A 45 10.94 -13.54 6.51
N VAL A 46 10.05 -13.27 5.56
CA VAL A 46 9.00 -12.23 5.63
C VAL A 46 7.68 -12.88 5.98
N ASP A 47 7.24 -13.89 5.23
CA ASP A 47 6.05 -14.69 5.53
C ASP A 47 6.33 -16.19 5.31
N PRO A 48 6.11 -17.06 6.31
CA PRO A 48 6.44 -18.47 6.21
C PRO A 48 5.58 -19.25 5.20
N SER A 49 4.42 -18.74 4.80
CA SER A 49 3.56 -19.35 3.79
C SER A 49 4.05 -19.11 2.36
N GLY A 50 4.97 -18.14 2.16
CA GLY A 50 5.39 -17.67 0.85
C GLY A 50 4.42 -16.68 0.21
N THR A 51 3.35 -16.28 0.91
CA THR A 51 2.42 -15.22 0.49
C THR A 51 2.24 -14.23 1.62
N LEU A 52 2.66 -12.99 1.40
CA LEU A 52 2.36 -11.89 2.30
C LEU A 52 1.08 -11.22 1.83
N ALA A 53 0.15 -10.99 2.73
CA ALA A 53 -0.99 -10.12 2.47
C ALA A 53 -1.15 -9.13 3.62
N TRP A 54 -1.57 -7.92 3.30
CA TRP A 54 -1.95 -6.92 4.29
C TRP A 54 -3.09 -6.06 3.73
N HIS A 55 -3.79 -5.40 4.63
CA HIS A 55 -4.86 -4.50 4.24
C HIS A 55 -5.02 -3.36 5.24
N PHE A 56 -5.70 -2.32 4.79
CA PHE A 56 -6.19 -1.28 5.67
C PHE A 56 -7.60 -0.83 5.28
N TYR A 57 -8.32 -0.30 6.26
CA TYR A 57 -9.64 0.29 6.10
C TYR A 57 -9.68 1.65 6.79
N ILE A 58 -10.01 2.69 6.02
CA ILE A 58 -10.17 4.06 6.46
C ILE A 58 -11.66 4.32 6.69
N ASP A 59 -12.00 4.86 7.86
CA ASP A 59 -13.32 5.44 8.14
C ASP A 59 -13.14 6.85 8.71
N GLY A 60 -13.34 7.83 7.83
CA GLY A 60 -13.19 9.25 8.09
C GLY A 60 -11.78 9.64 8.54
N ARG A 61 -11.58 9.72 9.86
CA ARG A 61 -10.32 10.12 10.51
C ARG A 61 -9.70 8.98 11.33
N SER A 62 -10.09 7.75 11.03
CA SER A 62 -9.54 6.56 11.66
C SER A 62 -9.16 5.53 10.61
N VAL A 63 -8.17 4.70 10.94
CA VAL A 63 -7.70 3.62 10.08
C VAL A 63 -7.52 2.35 10.92
N ALA A 64 -7.91 1.22 10.36
CA ALA A 64 -7.53 -0.10 10.83
C ALA A 64 -6.53 -0.69 9.84
N VAL A 65 -5.45 -1.27 10.33
CA VAL A 65 -4.43 -1.97 9.53
C VAL A 65 -4.31 -3.37 10.09
N ASP A 66 -4.25 -4.39 9.24
CA ASP A 66 -4.04 -5.78 9.64
C ASP A 66 -3.29 -6.57 8.57
N VAL A 67 -2.78 -7.73 8.98
CA VAL A 67 -2.12 -8.71 8.10
C VAL A 67 -3.15 -9.75 7.67
N GLY A 68 -3.04 -10.20 6.44
CA GLY A 68 -3.94 -11.16 5.82
C GLY A 68 -4.71 -10.58 4.64
N GLU A 69 -5.15 -11.50 3.79
CA GLU A 69 -5.99 -11.20 2.65
C GLU A 69 -7.45 -10.98 3.09
N ILE A 70 -8.10 -10.03 2.44
CA ILE A 70 -9.56 -9.84 2.52
C ILE A 70 -10.14 -9.85 1.10
N ASP A 71 -11.40 -10.29 0.99
CA ASP A 71 -12.09 -10.39 -0.31
C ASP A 71 -12.77 -9.07 -0.70
N ASP A 72 -13.35 -8.37 0.26
CA ASP A 72 -14.23 -7.22 0.01
C ASP A 72 -13.51 -5.87 0.23
N ALA A 73 -12.34 -5.68 -0.40
CA ALA A 73 -11.65 -4.39 -0.42
C ALA A 73 -12.10 -3.53 -1.61
N ASP A 74 -12.14 -2.20 -1.45
CA ASP A 74 -12.44 -1.26 -2.54
C ASP A 74 -11.40 -1.36 -3.66
N VAL A 75 -10.15 -1.64 -3.29
CA VAL A 75 -9.04 -1.96 -4.20
C VAL A 75 -8.33 -3.21 -3.71
N LYS A 76 -8.12 -4.17 -4.60
CA LYS A 76 -7.33 -5.38 -4.34
C LYS A 76 -6.23 -5.52 -5.38
N ILE A 77 -5.00 -5.70 -4.91
CA ILE A 77 -3.80 -5.81 -5.73
C ILE A 77 -3.12 -7.14 -5.40
N SER A 78 -2.75 -7.90 -6.44
CA SER A 78 -1.94 -9.09 -6.31
C SER A 78 -0.80 -9.07 -7.33
N THR A 79 0.42 -9.33 -6.86
CA THR A 79 1.64 -9.28 -7.68
C THR A 79 2.76 -10.11 -7.06
N ASP A 80 3.83 -10.38 -7.80
CA ASP A 80 5.05 -11.00 -7.30
C ASP A 80 5.84 -10.04 -6.39
N TYR A 81 6.32 -10.56 -5.25
CA TYR A 81 7.09 -9.80 -4.26
C TYR A 81 8.36 -9.17 -4.86
N GLN A 82 9.13 -9.89 -5.68
CA GLN A 82 10.38 -9.37 -6.26
C GLN A 82 10.13 -8.33 -7.36
N GLY A 83 9.09 -8.53 -8.16
CA GLY A 83 8.68 -7.65 -9.24
C GLY A 83 8.15 -6.31 -8.75
N VAL A 84 7.43 -6.30 -7.62
CA VAL A 84 6.91 -5.05 -7.04
C VAL A 84 7.93 -4.30 -6.18
N LEU A 85 8.95 -4.97 -5.66
CA LEU A 85 9.91 -4.36 -4.74
C LEU A 85 10.61 -3.09 -5.28
N PRO A 86 10.98 -2.98 -6.57
CA PRO A 86 11.45 -1.73 -7.15
C PRO A 86 10.41 -0.60 -7.06
N GLN A 87 9.12 -0.90 -7.28
CA GLN A 87 8.03 0.08 -7.16
C GLN A 87 7.80 0.48 -5.70
N ALA A 88 7.83 -0.48 -4.77
CA ALA A 88 7.71 -0.22 -3.34
C ALA A 88 8.82 0.68 -2.79
N ARG A 89 9.97 0.78 -3.49
CA ARG A 89 11.10 1.67 -3.14
C ARG A 89 11.11 2.98 -3.93
N LEU A 90 10.26 3.11 -4.95
CA LEU A 90 10.22 4.28 -5.82
C LEU A 90 9.44 5.40 -5.14
N VAL A 91 10.08 6.54 -4.94
CA VAL A 91 9.40 7.78 -4.54
C VAL A 91 8.72 8.37 -5.77
N TYR A 92 7.40 8.51 -5.71
CA TYR A 92 6.59 9.12 -6.76
C TYR A 92 6.77 10.65 -6.72
N THR A 93 7.59 11.15 -7.63
CA THR A 93 7.74 12.60 -7.86
C THR A 93 6.55 13.14 -8.65
N PRO A 94 6.32 14.47 -8.66
CA PRO A 94 5.28 15.06 -9.49
C PRO A 94 5.42 14.72 -10.98
N GLU A 95 6.65 14.65 -11.50
CA GLU A 95 6.92 14.27 -12.89
C GLU A 95 6.55 12.81 -13.16
N TYR A 96 6.91 11.90 -12.25
CA TYR A 96 6.53 10.49 -12.34
C TYR A 96 5.00 10.32 -12.31
N LEU A 97 4.31 11.04 -11.42
CA LEU A 97 2.85 11.00 -11.31
C LEU A 97 2.18 11.55 -12.57
N ALA A 98 2.73 12.60 -13.17
CA ALA A 98 2.22 13.16 -14.42
C ALA A 98 2.35 12.16 -15.58
N GLU A 99 3.49 11.47 -15.70
CA GLU A 99 3.66 10.39 -16.68
C GLU A 99 2.73 9.21 -16.40
N ARG A 100 2.57 8.83 -15.12
CA ARG A 100 1.70 7.72 -14.71
C ARG A 100 0.22 8.01 -14.97
N ALA A 101 -0.21 9.26 -14.88
CA ALA A 101 -1.59 9.66 -15.14
C ALA A 101 -2.05 9.40 -16.59
N GLU A 102 -1.12 9.19 -17.52
CA GLU A 102 -1.43 8.78 -18.90
C GLU A 102 -1.76 7.28 -19.02
N GLN A 103 -1.54 6.50 -17.96
CA GLN A 103 -1.73 5.04 -17.92
C GLN A 103 -2.97 4.67 -17.08
N PRO A 104 -3.63 3.53 -17.37
CA PRO A 104 -4.74 3.07 -16.55
C PRO A 104 -4.32 2.82 -15.08
N PRO A 105 -5.19 3.15 -14.09
CA PRO A 105 -4.95 2.78 -12.70
C PRO A 105 -4.68 1.28 -12.54
N GLY A 106 -3.75 0.93 -11.67
CA GLY A 106 -3.36 -0.46 -11.42
C GLY A 106 -2.55 -1.15 -12.53
N ALA A 107 -2.33 -0.52 -13.69
CA ALA A 107 -1.61 -1.14 -14.82
C ALA A 107 -0.14 -1.56 -14.54
N GLN A 108 0.44 -1.18 -13.41
CA GLN A 108 1.77 -1.62 -12.99
C GLN A 108 1.78 -2.96 -12.25
N PHE A 109 0.60 -3.50 -11.92
CA PHE A 109 0.45 -4.74 -11.18
C PHE A 109 -0.07 -5.85 -12.09
N ASP A 110 0.32 -7.09 -11.80
CA ASP A 110 -0.13 -8.26 -12.55
C ASP A 110 -1.65 -8.45 -12.45
N HIS A 111 -2.18 -8.25 -11.23
CA HIS A 111 -3.60 -8.30 -10.95
C HIS A 111 -3.98 -7.10 -10.08
N ALA A 112 -4.90 -6.28 -10.59
CA ALA A 112 -5.47 -5.17 -9.86
C ALA A 112 -6.97 -5.10 -10.19
N GLU A 113 -7.79 -5.03 -9.15
CA GLU A 113 -9.24 -4.92 -9.25
C GLU A 113 -9.79 -3.90 -8.26
N GLY A 114 -11.05 -3.50 -8.48
CA GLY A 114 -11.72 -2.49 -7.68
C GLY A 114 -11.67 -1.09 -8.29
N ASP A 115 -12.05 -0.09 -7.49
CA ASP A 115 -12.22 1.30 -7.92
C ASP A 115 -11.11 2.20 -7.36
N PHE A 116 -10.04 2.34 -8.13
CA PHE A 116 -8.92 3.22 -7.80
C PHE A 116 -9.32 4.70 -7.72
N SER A 117 -10.46 5.12 -8.26
CA SER A 117 -10.93 6.51 -8.13
C SER A 117 -11.36 6.87 -6.71
N LEU A 118 -11.59 5.86 -5.86
CA LEU A 118 -11.87 6.02 -4.42
C LEU A 118 -10.61 6.27 -3.59
N THR A 119 -9.42 6.08 -4.17
CA THR A 119 -8.14 6.22 -3.45
C THR A 119 -7.95 7.64 -2.95
N PRO A 120 -7.83 7.88 -1.63
CA PRO A 120 -7.54 9.21 -1.12
C PRO A 120 -6.17 9.72 -1.60
N ASP A 121 -6.07 11.01 -1.94
CA ASP A 121 -4.83 11.60 -2.48
C ASP A 121 -3.60 11.36 -1.58
N TYR A 122 -3.81 11.32 -0.26
CA TYR A 122 -2.73 11.10 0.73
C TYR A 122 -2.20 9.66 0.75
N ILE A 123 -2.80 8.71 0.02
CA ILE A 123 -2.21 7.37 -0.17
C ILE A 123 -0.92 7.47 -1.01
N THR A 124 -0.81 8.45 -1.91
CA THR A 124 0.46 8.71 -2.61
C THR A 124 1.55 9.18 -1.64
N GLU A 125 1.18 10.00 -0.65
CA GLU A 125 2.10 10.42 0.41
C GLU A 125 2.50 9.24 1.30
N LEU A 126 1.55 8.38 1.69
CA LEU A 126 1.84 7.13 2.41
C LEU A 126 2.89 6.31 1.66
N HIS A 127 2.66 6.05 0.37
CA HIS A 127 3.59 5.29 -0.48
C HIS A 127 4.99 5.91 -0.42
N ASN A 128 5.10 7.22 -0.61
CA ASN A 128 6.39 7.92 -0.60
C ASN A 128 7.12 7.82 0.74
N ARG A 129 6.39 7.92 1.88
CA ARG A 129 6.97 7.74 3.22
C ARG A 129 7.47 6.31 3.43
N LEU A 130 6.74 5.31 2.93
CA LEU A 130 7.16 3.91 3.01
C LEU A 130 8.32 3.59 2.06
N ALA A 131 8.36 4.20 0.88
CA ALA A 131 9.41 3.99 -0.11
C ALA A 131 10.80 4.35 0.44
N VAL A 132 10.91 5.45 1.19
CA VAL A 132 12.19 5.88 1.75
C VAL A 132 12.69 4.97 2.87
N ILE A 133 11.82 4.21 3.54
CA ILE A 133 12.21 3.23 4.58
C ILE A 133 12.30 1.80 4.08
N THR A 134 11.79 1.48 2.89
CA THR A 134 11.78 0.11 2.37
C THR A 134 13.19 -0.33 1.96
N ALA A 135 13.64 -1.46 2.52
CA ALA A 135 14.93 -2.11 2.27
C ALA A 135 14.96 -2.85 0.94
#